data_AF-A0A0T6B6F3-F1
#
_entry.id   AF-A0A0T6B6F3-F1
#
_cell.length_a   1.000
_cell.length_b   1.000
_cell.length_c   1.000
_cell.angle_alpha   90.00
_cell.angle_beta   90.00
_cell.angle_gamma   90.00
#
_symmetry.space_group_name_H-M   'P 1'
#
loop_
_entity.id
_entity.type
_entity.pdbx_description
1 polymer ?
#
loop_
_entity_poly.entity_id
_entity_poly.type
_entity_poly.pdbx_seq_one_letter_code
_entity_poly.pdbx_strand_id
1 'polypeptide(L)'
;MVRTSSNNGGEQRKDLSLKLIKSADLELKGASTEETYSYVNRTYGTATFQQIYKILKYDISPIQRANLTVFVPISLNYGDKNIKFLSLYAPEGSLAGQPITCHSSIKTIMDDKAPAVGDSDKKKRKRRDVITADEQLAKYPSNRTIYFNCTEDSVTVGVVCGTVTCDIGPFKNSKNIAELRFKMILNISELTDYKPDKDIVIVSTSGSLVIADDVSNSNPAR
;
A
#
# COMPACT_ATOMS: atom_id res chain seq x y z
N MET A 1 15.73 -12.50 30.33
CA MET A 1 16.41 -12.28 31.62
C MET A 1 17.62 -13.19 31.65
N VAL A 2 18.84 -12.65 31.54
CA VAL A 2 20.07 -13.46 31.64
C VAL A 2 20.58 -13.31 33.06
N ARG A 3 20.69 -14.44 33.79
CA ARG A 3 21.31 -14.50 35.12
C ARG A 3 22.71 -15.08 34.97
N THR A 4 23.72 -14.37 35.46
CA THR A 4 25.06 -14.90 35.63
C THR A 4 25.43 -14.84 37.11
N SER A 5 26.02 -15.92 37.64
CA SER A 5 26.65 -15.93 38.96
C SER A 5 28.15 -16.16 38.79
N SER A 6 28.93 -15.51 39.67
CA SER A 6 30.39 -15.56 39.68
C SER A 6 30.84 -16.05 41.05
N ASN A 7 31.75 -17.03 41.09
CA ASN A 7 32.39 -17.51 42.31
C ASN A 7 33.87 -17.11 42.26
N ASN A 8 34.32 -16.33 43.24
CA ASN A 8 35.63 -15.68 43.24
C ASN A 8 36.72 -16.64 43.77
N GLY A 9 37.57 -17.13 42.88
CA GLY A 9 38.82 -17.81 43.22
C GLY A 9 39.87 -17.58 42.13
N GLY A 10 40.68 -16.54 42.26
CA GLY A 10 41.80 -16.21 41.37
C GLY A 10 41.42 -15.32 40.18
N GLU A 11 41.96 -14.09 40.16
CA GLU A 11 41.57 -13.02 39.23
C GLU A 11 42.17 -13.21 37.82
N GLN A 12 41.62 -14.15 37.04
CA GLN A 12 41.72 -14.13 35.58
C GLN A 12 40.45 -13.51 35.00
N ARG A 13 40.45 -12.19 34.81
CA ARG A 13 39.35 -11.51 34.11
C ARG A 13 39.35 -11.94 32.65
N LYS A 14 38.30 -12.65 32.25
CA LYS A 14 38.02 -13.01 30.87
C LYS A 14 36.94 -12.08 30.35
N ASP A 15 37.34 -11.12 29.52
CA ASP A 15 36.39 -10.21 28.88
C ASP A 15 35.65 -10.96 27.75
N LEU A 16 34.37 -11.23 27.99
CA LEU A 16 33.48 -11.83 27.02
C LEU A 16 32.66 -10.72 26.35
N SER A 17 32.89 -10.48 25.07
CA SER A 17 32.08 -9.56 24.28
C SER A 17 30.94 -10.30 23.61
N LEU A 18 29.71 -9.87 23.89
CA LEU A 18 28.50 -10.37 23.25
C LEU A 18 28.15 -9.48 22.05
N LYS A 19 28.11 -10.05 20.85
CA LYS A 19 27.62 -9.34 19.65
C LYS A 19 26.12 -9.50 19.52
N LEU A 20 25.39 -8.38 19.55
CA LEU A 20 23.96 -8.34 19.30
C LEU A 20 23.68 -8.08 17.82
N ILE A 21 22.75 -8.84 17.24
CA ILE A 21 22.30 -8.70 15.85
C ILE A 21 20.87 -8.17 15.88
N LYS A 22 20.55 -7.22 14.99
CA LYS A 22 19.18 -6.74 14.77
C LYS A 22 18.61 -7.44 13.53
N SER A 23 17.41 -8.01 13.66
CA SER A 23 16.63 -8.58 12.54
C SER A 23 15.25 -7.95 12.52
N ALA A 24 14.82 -7.50 11.35
CA ALA A 24 13.54 -6.84 11.15
C ALA A 24 12.90 -7.33 9.85
N ASP A 25 11.62 -7.65 9.92
CA ASP A 25 10.83 -8.15 8.80
C ASP A 25 9.46 -7.44 8.76
N LEU A 26 9.13 -6.90 7.60
CA LEU A 26 7.87 -6.26 7.29
C LEU A 26 7.27 -6.87 6.02
N GLU A 27 5.99 -7.20 6.10
CA GLU A 27 5.21 -7.68 4.95
C GLU A 27 4.19 -6.61 4.56
N LEU A 28 4.10 -6.33 3.26
CA LEU A 28 3.09 -5.47 2.65
C LEU A 28 2.02 -6.33 1.96
N LYS A 29 0.75 -6.12 2.31
CA LYS A 29 -0.41 -6.77 1.68
C LYS A 29 -1.37 -5.72 1.12
N GLY A 30 -1.74 -5.85 -0.15
CA GLY A 30 -2.77 -5.03 -0.80
C GLY A 30 -4.07 -5.80 -1.01
N ALA A 31 -5.22 -5.13 -0.88
CA ALA A 31 -6.53 -5.68 -1.23
C ALA A 31 -7.53 -4.57 -1.59
N SER A 32 -8.47 -4.85 -2.50
CA SER A 32 -9.60 -3.94 -2.74
C SER A 32 -10.81 -4.32 -1.90
N THR A 33 -11.65 -3.35 -1.56
CA THR A 33 -12.93 -3.60 -0.89
C THR A 33 -13.92 -4.36 -1.78
N GLU A 34 -13.84 -4.16 -3.09
CA GLU A 34 -14.65 -4.85 -4.09
C GLU A 34 -13.78 -5.26 -5.27
N GLU A 35 -13.94 -6.49 -5.75
CA GLU A 35 -13.12 -7.03 -6.85
C GLU A 35 -13.64 -6.60 -8.23
N THR A 36 -14.93 -6.24 -8.35
CA THR A 36 -15.58 -5.91 -9.63
C THR A 36 -16.73 -4.95 -9.45
N TYR A 37 -16.84 -3.97 -10.36
CA TYR A 37 -17.97 -3.05 -10.43
C TYR A 37 -18.66 -3.14 -11.80
N SER A 38 -19.96 -3.37 -11.83
CA SER A 38 -20.77 -3.32 -13.06
C SER A 38 -21.32 -1.91 -13.26
N TYR A 39 -21.15 -1.35 -14.47
CA TYR A 39 -21.58 0.02 -14.80
C TYR A 39 -22.75 0.08 -15.80
N VAL A 40 -23.56 -0.99 -15.89
CA VAL A 40 -24.63 -1.19 -16.89
C VAL A 40 -25.79 -0.18 -16.80
N ASN A 41 -25.88 0.66 -15.76
CA ASN A 41 -27.03 1.56 -15.60
C ASN A 41 -26.76 2.82 -14.75
N ARG A 42 -25.50 3.26 -14.60
CA ARG A 42 -25.19 4.45 -13.80
C ARG A 42 -25.25 5.69 -14.66
N THR A 43 -26.26 6.52 -14.38
CA THR A 43 -26.56 7.82 -15.02
C THR A 43 -25.46 8.89 -14.85
N TYR A 44 -24.34 8.55 -14.20
CA TYR A 44 -23.17 9.38 -14.04
C TYR A 44 -21.97 8.45 -14.09
N GLY A 45 -21.17 8.48 -15.16
CA GLY A 45 -20.13 7.49 -15.45
C GLY A 45 -18.91 7.57 -14.55
N THR A 46 -19.11 7.51 -13.23
CA THR A 46 -18.07 7.40 -12.22
C THR A 46 -18.30 6.19 -11.30
N ALA A 47 -17.22 5.60 -10.81
CA ALA A 47 -17.23 4.52 -9.83
C ALA A 47 -16.26 4.84 -8.68
N THR A 48 -16.71 4.69 -7.45
CA THR A 48 -15.87 4.87 -6.25
C THR A 48 -15.46 3.52 -5.71
N PHE A 49 -14.19 3.36 -5.38
CA PHE A 49 -13.64 2.13 -4.81
C PHE A 49 -12.52 2.44 -3.81
N GLN A 50 -12.13 1.44 -3.03
CA GLN A 50 -11.04 1.57 -2.05
C GLN A 50 -9.98 0.48 -2.27
N GLN A 51 -8.72 0.89 -2.14
CA GLN A 51 -7.57 0.00 -1.98
C GLN A 51 -7.06 0.09 -0.54
N ILE A 52 -6.79 -1.05 0.07
CA ILE A 52 -6.32 -1.17 1.45
C ILE A 52 -4.93 -1.79 1.43
N TYR A 53 -3.96 -1.09 1.98
CA TYR A 53 -2.61 -1.60 2.21
C TYR A 53 -2.42 -1.89 3.70
N LYS A 54 -2.05 -3.12 4.03
CA LYS A 54 -1.72 -3.56 5.39
C LYS A 54 -0.24 -3.85 5.48
N ILE A 55 0.40 -3.36 6.52
CA ILE A 55 1.80 -3.61 6.82
C ILE A 55 1.88 -4.35 8.14
N LEU A 56 2.48 -5.53 8.11
CA LEU A 56 2.62 -6.43 9.24
C LEU A 56 4.09 -6.57 9.60
N LYS A 57 4.40 -6.51 10.90
CA LYS A 57 5.75 -6.77 11.43
C LYS A 57 5.82 -8.17 12.02
N TYR A 58 6.78 -8.98 11.59
CA TYR A 58 6.93 -10.35 12.10
C TYR A 58 8.02 -10.49 13.18
N ASP A 59 9.15 -9.83 12.98
CA ASP A 59 10.30 -9.95 13.87
C ASP A 59 10.16 -9.19 15.19
N ILE A 60 11.05 -9.49 16.14
CA ILE A 60 11.04 -8.89 17.48
C ILE A 60 11.72 -7.52 17.54
N SER A 61 12.71 -7.23 16.68
CA SER A 61 13.44 -5.95 16.75
C SER A 61 12.50 -4.80 16.39
N PRO A 62 12.46 -3.71 17.18
CA PRO A 62 11.61 -2.56 16.85
C PRO A 62 12.09 -1.90 15.57
N ILE A 63 11.14 -1.39 14.78
CA ILE A 63 11.40 -0.58 13.59
C ILE A 63 10.91 0.83 13.90
N GLN A 64 11.77 1.83 13.77
CA GLN A 64 11.41 3.22 14.08
C GLN A 64 10.65 3.87 12.93
N ARG A 65 11.09 3.63 11.69
CA ARG A 65 10.55 4.25 10.50
C ARG A 65 10.54 3.28 9.33
N ALA A 66 9.43 3.26 8.60
CA ALA A 66 9.30 2.64 7.31
C ALA A 66 8.52 3.57 6.39
N ASN A 67 8.89 3.60 5.12
CA ASN A 67 8.27 4.45 4.12
C ASN A 67 7.48 3.56 3.17
N LEU A 68 6.18 3.80 3.07
CA LEU A 68 5.33 3.20 2.05
C LEU A 68 5.20 4.17 0.89
N THR A 69 5.50 3.73 -0.33
CA THR A 69 5.21 4.47 -1.56
C THR A 69 4.18 3.69 -2.37
N VAL A 70 3.03 4.31 -2.65
CA VAL A 70 1.97 3.77 -3.49
C VAL A 70 1.94 4.50 -4.83
N PHE A 71 1.96 3.74 -5.92
CA PHE A 71 1.87 4.24 -7.28
C PHE A 71 0.45 4.09 -7.81
N VAL A 72 -0.09 5.18 -8.33
CA VAL A 72 -1.50 5.29 -8.71
C VAL A 72 -1.61 5.79 -10.16
N PRO A 73 -2.22 5.03 -11.08
CA PRO A 73 -2.40 5.49 -12.46
C PRO A 73 -3.53 6.52 -12.52
N ILE A 74 -3.21 7.76 -12.87
CA ILE A 74 -4.12 8.92 -12.69
C ILE A 74 -4.70 9.44 -13.99
N SER A 75 -3.95 9.33 -15.08
CA SER A 75 -4.35 9.82 -16.39
C SER A 75 -3.65 9.07 -17.51
N LEU A 76 -4.15 9.24 -18.73
CA LEU A 76 -3.59 8.68 -19.94
C LEU A 76 -3.29 9.81 -20.93
N ASN A 77 -2.06 9.86 -21.43
CA ASN A 77 -1.68 10.70 -22.56
C ASN A 77 -1.91 9.91 -23.85
N TYR A 78 -2.79 10.41 -24.70
CA TYR A 78 -3.09 9.80 -26.00
C TYR A 78 -3.21 10.88 -27.08
N GLY A 79 -2.28 10.87 -28.03
CA GLY A 79 -2.09 11.99 -28.96
C GLY A 79 -1.87 13.28 -28.15
N ASP A 80 -2.64 14.33 -28.47
CA ASP A 80 -2.56 15.62 -27.78
C ASP A 80 -3.50 15.74 -26.55
N LYS A 81 -4.18 14.65 -26.16
CA LYS A 81 -5.14 14.66 -25.05
C LYS A 81 -4.53 14.03 -23.80
N ASN A 82 -4.74 14.69 -22.65
CA ASN A 82 -4.54 14.11 -21.33
C ASN A 82 -5.91 13.76 -20.72
N ILE A 83 -6.20 12.47 -20.62
CA ILE A 83 -7.48 11.95 -20.12
C ILE A 83 -7.30 11.62 -18.64
N LYS A 84 -7.87 12.45 -17.75
CA LYS A 84 -7.86 12.19 -16.30
C LYS A 84 -9.01 11.26 -15.94
N PHE A 85 -8.67 10.00 -15.70
CA PHE A 85 -9.66 8.97 -15.39
C PHE A 85 -9.72 8.60 -13.91
N LEU A 86 -8.72 8.95 -13.09
CA LEU A 86 -8.72 8.59 -11.68
C LEU A 86 -8.44 9.79 -10.78
N SER A 87 -9.26 9.96 -9.75
CA SER A 87 -9.07 10.95 -8.69
C SER A 87 -8.91 10.26 -7.35
N LEU A 88 -8.05 10.80 -6.49
CA LEU A 88 -7.70 10.22 -5.20
C LEU A 88 -8.17 11.15 -4.05
N TYR A 89 -8.80 10.58 -3.04
CA TYR A 89 -9.04 11.28 -1.77
C TYR A 89 -7.79 11.27 -0.90
N ALA A 90 -7.69 12.18 0.06
CA ALA A 90 -6.62 12.13 1.05
C ALA A 90 -6.54 10.73 1.69
N PRO A 91 -5.39 10.03 1.62
CA PRO A 91 -5.25 8.70 2.21
C PRO A 91 -5.45 8.76 3.72
N GLU A 92 -6.15 7.76 4.25
CA GLU A 92 -6.37 7.61 5.68
C GLU A 92 -5.64 6.36 6.17
N GLY A 93 -4.98 6.44 7.30
CA GLY A 93 -4.33 5.26 7.86
C GLY A 93 -4.07 5.39 9.34
N SER A 94 -3.89 4.24 9.99
CA SER A 94 -3.48 4.21 11.39
C SER A 94 -2.56 3.04 11.72
N LEU A 95 -1.70 3.25 12.72
CA LEU A 95 -0.85 2.26 13.34
C LEU A 95 -1.10 2.31 14.85
N ALA A 96 -1.60 1.20 15.42
CA ALA A 96 -1.94 1.14 16.85
C ALA A 96 -2.86 2.29 17.32
N GLY A 97 -3.79 2.72 16.45
CA GLY A 97 -4.72 3.82 16.72
C GLY A 97 -4.16 5.23 16.49
N GLN A 98 -2.87 5.37 16.18
CA GLN A 98 -2.28 6.66 15.83
C GLN A 98 -2.38 6.89 14.32
N PRO A 99 -2.78 8.10 13.86
CA PRO A 99 -2.92 8.40 12.45
C PRO A 99 -1.56 8.38 11.74
N ILE A 100 -1.56 7.90 10.50
CA ILE A 100 -0.39 7.90 9.61
C ILE A 100 -0.43 9.16 8.74
N THR A 101 0.73 9.80 8.57
CA THR A 101 0.86 10.97 7.70
C THR A 101 1.32 10.54 6.31
N CYS A 102 0.67 11.08 5.28
CA CYS A 102 0.99 10.82 3.89
C CYS A 102 1.15 12.12 3.10
N HIS A 103 2.07 12.09 2.14
CA HIS A 103 2.33 13.14 1.17
C HIS A 103 2.06 12.61 -0.23
N SER A 104 1.36 13.40 -1.04
CA SER A 104 0.94 13.00 -2.38
C SER A 104 1.53 13.95 -3.42
N SER A 105 2.07 13.40 -4.51
CA SER A 105 2.45 14.19 -5.70
C SER A 105 1.24 14.59 -6.54
N ILE A 106 0.07 14.02 -6.25
CA ILE A 106 -1.19 14.32 -6.92
C ILE A 106 -2.12 15.09 -6.01
N LYS A 107 -2.91 16.01 -6.61
CA LYS A 107 -3.93 16.78 -5.90
C LYS A 107 -5.00 15.83 -5.37
N THR A 108 -5.16 15.78 -4.06
CA THR A 108 -6.17 14.97 -3.39
C THR A 108 -7.48 15.74 -3.19
N ILE A 109 -8.59 15.03 -3.24
CA ILE A 109 -9.90 15.54 -2.81
C ILE A 109 -9.94 15.52 -1.28
N MET A 110 -10.28 16.65 -0.66
CA MET A 110 -10.58 16.71 0.77
C MET A 110 -12.06 16.36 0.97
N ASP A 111 -12.36 15.35 1.80
CA ASP A 111 -13.73 15.05 2.20
C ASP A 111 -14.14 16.05 3.31
N ASP A 112 -14.96 17.05 2.99
CA ASP A 112 -15.45 18.03 3.99
C ASP A 112 -16.47 17.42 4.99
N LYS A 113 -16.87 16.16 4.81
CA LYS A 113 -17.72 15.43 5.75
C LYS A 113 -17.40 13.93 5.71
N ALA A 114 -16.82 13.41 6.78
CA ALA A 114 -16.78 11.97 7.01
C ALA A 114 -18.21 11.43 7.11
N PRO A 115 -18.67 10.51 6.23
CA PRO A 115 -19.84 9.71 6.53
C PRO A 115 -19.42 8.69 7.57
N ALA A 116 -20.14 8.64 8.69
CA ALA A 116 -20.01 7.57 9.66
C ALA A 116 -20.15 6.21 8.96
N VAL A 117 -19.15 5.34 9.17
CA VAL A 117 -19.15 3.96 8.69
C VAL A 117 -20.31 3.24 9.38
N GLY A 118 -21.36 2.95 8.61
CA GLY A 118 -22.42 2.04 9.02
C GLY A 118 -21.86 0.62 9.07
N ASP A 119 -21.84 0.03 10.26
CA ASP A 119 -21.63 -1.40 10.48
C ASP A 119 -22.84 -2.16 9.94
N SER A 120 -22.66 -2.84 8.80
CA SER A 120 -23.56 -3.91 8.33
C SER A 120 -22.83 -4.75 7.27
N ASP A 121 -22.35 -5.92 7.68
CA ASP A 121 -22.97 -7.22 7.33
C ASP A 121 -21.92 -8.34 7.25
N LYS A 122 -22.03 -9.32 8.14
CA LYS A 122 -21.06 -10.41 8.32
C LYS A 122 -21.23 -11.47 7.23
N LYS A 123 -20.65 -11.27 6.05
CA LYS A 123 -20.48 -12.35 5.06
C LYS A 123 -19.28 -13.25 5.40
N LYS A 124 -19.57 -14.54 5.61
CA LYS A 124 -18.58 -15.61 5.84
C LYS A 124 -17.57 -15.66 4.68
N ARG A 125 -16.31 -15.33 4.98
CA ARG A 125 -15.18 -15.44 4.06
C ARG A 125 -14.80 -16.91 3.85
N LYS A 126 -14.96 -17.44 2.63
CA LYS A 126 -14.23 -18.64 2.19
C LYS A 126 -12.75 -18.25 2.06
N ARG A 127 -11.85 -19.04 2.66
CA ARG A 127 -10.41 -18.97 2.39
C ARG A 127 -10.21 -19.16 0.89
N ARG A 128 -9.63 -18.16 0.22
CA ARG A 128 -9.11 -18.29 -1.15
C ARG A 128 -7.59 -18.34 -1.04
N ASP A 129 -7.02 -19.27 -1.80
CA ASP A 129 -5.59 -19.38 -2.01
C ASP A 129 -5.05 -18.11 -2.68
N VAL A 130 -3.77 -17.84 -2.51
CA VAL A 130 -3.08 -16.66 -3.03
C VAL A 130 -3.02 -16.78 -4.55
N ILE A 131 -4.02 -16.22 -5.25
CA ILE A 131 -4.03 -16.11 -6.71
C ILE A 131 -3.07 -14.97 -7.08
N THR A 132 -2.13 -15.24 -7.96
CA THR A 132 -1.18 -14.22 -8.46
C THR A 132 -1.90 -13.18 -9.34
N ALA A 133 -1.36 -11.96 -9.44
CA ALA A 133 -1.97 -10.90 -10.25
C ALA A 133 -2.15 -11.33 -11.73
N ASP A 134 -1.22 -12.12 -12.25
CA ASP A 134 -1.25 -12.64 -13.62
C ASP A 134 -2.36 -13.66 -13.84
N GLU A 135 -2.62 -14.54 -12.86
CA GLU A 135 -3.74 -15.49 -12.90
C GLU A 135 -5.10 -14.78 -12.81
N GLN A 136 -5.19 -13.64 -12.10
CA GLN A 136 -6.40 -12.83 -12.09
C GLN A 136 -6.62 -12.09 -13.42
N LEU A 137 -5.55 -11.67 -14.09
CA LEU A 137 -5.62 -10.96 -15.36
C LEU A 137 -5.98 -11.89 -16.53
N ALA A 138 -5.47 -13.13 -16.52
CA ALA A 138 -5.78 -14.16 -17.52
C ALA A 138 -7.27 -14.55 -17.58
N LYS A 139 -8.05 -14.19 -16.54
CA LYS A 139 -9.50 -14.39 -16.50
C LYS A 139 -10.26 -13.50 -17.49
N TYR A 140 -9.67 -12.40 -17.93
CA TYR A 140 -10.35 -11.39 -18.74
C TYR A 140 -9.90 -11.41 -20.21
N PRO A 141 -10.85 -11.30 -21.16
CA PRO A 141 -10.53 -11.33 -22.58
C PRO A 141 -9.77 -10.07 -23.01
N SER A 142 -8.50 -10.21 -23.42
CA SER A 142 -7.61 -9.09 -23.77
C SER A 142 -8.16 -8.18 -24.88
N ASN A 143 -8.99 -8.71 -25.78
CA ASN A 143 -9.62 -7.93 -26.84
C ASN A 143 -10.72 -6.98 -26.33
N ARG A 144 -11.26 -7.18 -25.12
CA ARG A 144 -12.28 -6.32 -24.49
C ARG A 144 -11.77 -5.57 -23.26
N THR A 145 -10.59 -5.91 -22.78
CA THR A 145 -10.01 -5.33 -21.57
C THR A 145 -9.01 -4.21 -21.87
N ILE A 146 -9.10 -3.14 -21.09
CA ILE A 146 -8.05 -2.13 -20.93
C ILE A 146 -7.49 -2.21 -19.51
N TYR A 147 -6.17 -2.13 -19.40
CA TYR A 147 -5.45 -2.25 -18.13
C TYR A 147 -4.64 -0.99 -17.85
N PHE A 148 -4.85 -0.41 -16.67
CA PHE A 148 -4.11 0.74 -16.17
C PHE A 148 -3.30 0.36 -14.94
N ASN A 149 -1.99 0.52 -15.03
CA ASN A 149 -1.05 0.31 -13.93
C ASN A 149 0.14 1.29 -14.05
N CYS A 150 1.08 1.21 -13.11
CA CYS A 150 2.29 2.04 -13.09
C CYS A 150 3.59 1.27 -13.38
N THR A 151 3.50 0.20 -14.17
CA THR A 151 4.67 -0.51 -14.72
C THR A 151 5.30 0.30 -15.85
N GLU A 152 6.59 0.05 -16.12
CA GLU A 152 7.34 0.74 -17.17
C GLU A 152 6.65 0.65 -18.54
N ASP A 153 6.07 -0.51 -18.86
CA ASP A 153 5.33 -0.73 -20.11
C ASP A 153 4.10 0.18 -20.21
N SER A 154 3.32 0.32 -19.12
CA SER A 154 2.14 1.19 -19.08
C SER A 154 2.51 2.67 -19.18
N VAL A 155 3.60 3.08 -18.55
CA VAL A 155 4.11 4.45 -18.65
C VAL A 155 4.55 4.75 -20.09
N THR A 156 5.20 3.79 -20.76
CA THR A 156 5.66 3.93 -22.14
C THR A 156 4.51 4.11 -23.14
N VAL A 157 3.35 3.49 -22.88
CA VAL A 157 2.13 3.68 -23.71
C VAL A 157 1.28 4.89 -23.29
N GLY A 158 1.80 5.75 -22.41
CA GLY A 158 1.22 7.04 -22.06
C GLY A 158 0.49 7.11 -20.72
N VAL A 159 0.49 6.06 -19.90
CA VAL A 159 -0.10 6.14 -18.56
C VAL A 159 0.75 7.04 -17.66
N VAL A 160 0.11 8.05 -17.07
CA VAL A 160 0.74 8.95 -16.11
C VAL A 160 0.38 8.48 -14.71
N CYS A 161 1.40 8.34 -13.87
CA CYS A 161 1.25 7.86 -12.49
C CYS A 161 1.55 8.96 -11.47
N GLY A 162 0.73 8.96 -10.42
CA GLY A 162 0.97 9.69 -9.18
C GLY A 162 1.62 8.79 -8.13
N THR A 163 2.20 9.43 -7.12
CA THR A 163 2.83 8.75 -5.99
C THR A 163 2.26 9.29 -4.69
N VAL A 164 2.00 8.39 -3.75
CA VAL A 164 1.69 8.73 -2.37
C VAL A 164 2.74 8.08 -1.47
N THR A 165 3.42 8.88 -0.68
CA THR A 165 4.43 8.43 0.28
C THR A 165 3.91 8.63 1.68
N CYS A 166 3.96 7.60 2.51
CA CYS A 166 3.52 7.65 3.91
C CYS A 166 4.67 7.25 4.82
N ASP A 167 4.87 8.03 5.88
CA ASP A 167 5.84 7.74 6.93
C ASP A 167 5.15 6.91 8.02
N ILE A 168 5.66 5.70 8.27
CA ILE A 168 5.00 4.69 9.08
C ILE A 168 5.93 4.22 10.18
N GLY A 169 5.43 4.22 11.41
CA GLY A 169 6.17 3.78 12.58
C GLY A 169 5.86 4.67 13.79
N PRO A 170 6.42 4.32 14.97
CA PRO A 170 7.30 3.18 15.21
C PRO A 170 6.54 1.86 15.39
N PHE A 171 7.06 0.77 14.81
CA PHE A 171 6.60 -0.59 15.05
C PHE A 171 7.34 -1.22 16.24
N LYS A 172 6.78 -1.01 17.44
CA LYS A 172 7.36 -1.53 18.70
C LYS A 172 7.09 -3.03 18.90
N ASN A 173 5.92 -3.51 18.51
CA ASN A 173 5.47 -4.89 18.74
C ASN A 173 5.22 -5.60 17.41
N SER A 174 5.51 -6.90 17.33
CA SER A 174 5.19 -7.76 16.18
C SER A 174 3.68 -8.00 15.97
N LYS A 175 2.83 -7.44 16.83
CA LYS A 175 1.37 -7.51 16.68
C LYS A 175 0.78 -6.23 16.08
N ASN A 176 1.58 -5.19 15.88
CA ASN A 176 1.08 -3.94 15.34
C ASN A 176 0.93 -4.07 13.83
N ILE A 177 -0.29 -3.82 13.35
CA ILE A 177 -0.60 -3.74 11.93
C ILE A 177 -0.86 -2.28 11.62
N ALA A 178 -0.14 -1.72 10.64
CA ALA A 178 -0.53 -0.47 10.01
C ALA A 178 -1.52 -0.78 8.89
N GLU A 179 -2.61 -0.03 8.84
CA GLU A 179 -3.61 -0.12 7.76
C GLU A 179 -3.77 1.25 7.13
N LEU A 180 -3.65 1.32 5.81
CA LEU A 180 -3.89 2.51 5.00
C LEU A 180 -4.99 2.24 3.98
N ARG A 181 -5.86 3.23 3.77
CA ARG A 181 -7.02 3.20 2.89
C ARG A 181 -6.93 4.32 1.88
N PHE A 182 -7.00 3.93 0.61
CA PHE A 182 -6.93 4.80 -0.54
C PHE A 182 -8.30 4.76 -1.23
N LYS A 183 -9.12 5.78 -0.99
CA LYS A 183 -10.42 5.95 -1.64
C LYS A 183 -10.22 6.69 -2.96
N MET A 184 -10.78 6.14 -4.03
CA MET A 184 -10.58 6.66 -5.39
C MET A 184 -11.91 6.74 -6.15
N ILE A 185 -11.96 7.68 -7.09
CA ILE A 185 -13.07 7.83 -8.05
C ILE A 185 -12.51 7.59 -9.45
N LEU A 186 -13.00 6.56 -10.12
CA LEU A 186 -12.80 6.28 -11.52
C LEU A 186 -13.85 7.02 -12.35
N ASN A 187 -13.44 7.80 -13.33
CA ASN A 187 -14.31 8.38 -14.36
C ASN A 187 -14.30 7.46 -15.58
N ILE A 188 -15.35 6.64 -15.68
CA ILE A 188 -15.55 5.64 -16.73
C ILE A 188 -15.93 6.32 -18.05
N SER A 189 -16.69 7.42 -18.02
CA SER A 189 -17.12 8.13 -19.23
C SER A 189 -15.93 8.58 -20.09
N GLU A 190 -14.89 9.13 -19.46
CA GLU A 190 -13.66 9.54 -20.13
C GLU A 190 -12.89 8.37 -20.78
N LEU A 191 -13.05 7.16 -20.23
CA LEU A 191 -12.38 5.95 -20.73
C LEU A 191 -13.15 5.29 -21.87
N THR A 192 -14.48 5.27 -21.80
CA THR A 192 -15.33 4.71 -22.87
C THR A 192 -15.22 5.50 -24.17
N ASP A 193 -14.96 6.80 -24.10
CA ASP A 193 -14.75 7.65 -25.28
C ASP A 193 -13.38 7.39 -25.94
N TYR A 194 -12.39 6.93 -25.16
CA TYR A 194 -11.04 6.64 -25.65
C TYR A 194 -10.96 5.32 -26.43
N LYS A 195 -11.60 4.27 -25.91
CA LYS A 195 -11.59 2.92 -26.49
C LYS A 195 -12.99 2.30 -26.40
N PRO A 196 -13.91 2.66 -27.30
CA PRO A 196 -15.31 2.22 -27.22
C PRO A 196 -15.48 0.71 -27.43
N ASP A 197 -14.49 0.03 -27.98
CA ASP A 197 -14.41 -1.42 -28.14
C ASP A 197 -14.03 -2.16 -26.84
N LYS A 198 -13.59 -1.41 -25.81
CA LYS A 198 -13.20 -1.95 -24.51
C LYS A 198 -14.29 -1.69 -23.50
N ASP A 199 -14.80 -2.76 -22.90
CA ASP A 199 -15.87 -2.71 -21.90
C ASP A 199 -15.50 -3.40 -20.59
N ILE A 200 -14.20 -3.66 -20.39
CA ILE A 200 -13.64 -4.12 -19.13
C ILE A 200 -12.45 -3.22 -18.80
N VAL A 201 -12.54 -2.49 -17.69
CA VAL A 201 -11.45 -1.63 -17.19
C VAL A 201 -10.87 -2.27 -15.95
N ILE A 202 -9.55 -2.51 -15.96
CA ILE A 202 -8.80 -2.98 -14.80
C ILE A 202 -7.84 -1.88 -14.37
N VAL A 203 -7.92 -1.47 -13.12
CA VAL A 203 -7.04 -0.46 -12.51
C VAL A 203 -6.25 -1.12 -11.39
N SER A 204 -4.93 -1.05 -11.47
CA SER A 204 -4.03 -1.61 -10.48
C SER A 204 -3.13 -0.54 -9.89
N THR A 205 -3.02 -0.54 -8.56
CA THR A 205 -2.09 0.28 -7.80
C THR A 205 -1.02 -0.62 -7.20
N SER A 206 0.24 -0.20 -7.22
CA SER A 206 1.34 -0.94 -6.62
C SER A 206 1.87 -0.21 -5.40
N GLY A 207 2.39 -0.97 -4.42
CA GLY A 207 2.99 -0.41 -3.21
C GLY A 207 4.40 -0.96 -3.02
N SER A 208 5.31 -0.11 -2.56
CA SER A 208 6.68 -0.46 -2.18
C SER A 208 6.93 -0.01 -0.74
N LEU A 209 7.50 -0.89 0.07
CA LEU A 209 7.78 -0.65 1.49
C LEU A 209 9.28 -0.73 1.74
N VAL A 210 9.84 0.31 2.34
CA VAL A 210 11.27 0.37 2.68
C VAL A 210 11.41 0.66 4.17
N ILE A 211 12.20 -0.16 4.88
CA ILE A 211 12.61 0.15 6.26
C ILE A 211 13.63 1.28 6.19
N ALA A 212 13.33 2.40 6.85
CA ALA A 212 14.09 3.65 6.80
C ALA A 212 14.69 4.02 8.17
N ASP A 213 15.06 3.00 8.97
CA ASP A 213 15.72 3.19 10.25
C ASP A 213 17.11 3.80 10.05
N ASP A 214 17.41 4.88 10.80
CA ASP A 214 18.75 5.45 10.81
C ASP A 214 19.73 4.44 11.42
N VAL A 215 20.74 4.05 10.63
CA VAL A 215 21.92 3.36 11.17
C VAL A 215 22.69 4.39 11.99
N SER A 216 22.37 4.52 13.27
CA SER A 216 23.23 5.25 14.17
C SER A 216 24.59 4.57 14.16
N ASN A 217 25.59 5.24 13.58
CA ASN A 217 26.99 4.99 13.85
C ASN A 217 27.18 5.14 15.37
N SER A 218 27.00 4.06 16.11
CA SER A 218 27.47 3.96 17.48
C SER A 218 28.99 3.91 17.41
N ASN A 219 29.61 5.09 17.34
CA ASN A 219 31.02 5.25 17.66
C ASN A 219 31.20 4.68 19.08
N PRO A 220 32.00 3.62 19.29
CA PRO A 220 32.34 3.23 20.64
C PRO A 220 33.20 4.35 21.20
N ALA A 221 32.67 5.07 22.20
CA ALA A 221 33.46 6.01 22.98
C ALA A 221 34.69 5.26 23.52
N ARG A 222 35.87 5.81 23.20
CA ARG A 222 37.17 5.39 23.73
C ARG A 222 37.25 5.63 25.23
#